data_AF-A0A5Q6PNI8-F1
#
_entry.id   AF-A0A5Q6PNI8-F1
#
_cell.length_a   1.000
_cell.length_b   1.000
_cell.length_c   1.000
_cell.angle_alpha   90.00
_cell.angle_beta   90.00
_cell.angle_gamma   90.00
#
_symmetry.space_group_name_H-M   'P 1'
#
loop_
_entity.id
_entity.type
_entity.pdbx_description
1 polymer ?
#
loop_
_entity_poly.entity_id
_entity_poly.type
_entity_poly.pdbx_seq_one_letter_code
_entity_poly.pdbx_strand_id
1 'polypeptide(L)'
;MNMKTLLTYATLLSVTAFSHVVYADNQWPDLPTGFKDGVGAQVGSKVYVGLGSLGKSFYVLDLNALSKGWQKIADFTGAERSGATASVIGNDIYLFGGSGKAEPSDPSPILFDSVYRYDTKKDSWEKMNTTSPVGLLGASSYSPDNRQILFFGGYNKAYFDRYLRDISTTDKQVNPEVWQRIVDDYMGMKPTDYKWNRNVISYLPEKQEWRDLGVSPYLPNCGSATVIEGNKVTLISGEIKPGLRTAEVKQYEFGIDQPWKSLLPLPAPQTSNIQEGVAGAFSGKTNGVVVVAGGANFHGAKQAFENGKMFAHEGLPKAFNSEIYVEKEGIWSTVNSLPEGLAYGASFTTSEGVLIVGGEKSGKEMSHKVYMLAWNGSTVEVID
;
A
#
# COMPACT_ATOMS: atom_id res chain seq x y z
N MET A 1 -44.02 9.15 -84.62
CA MET A 1 -43.25 7.91 -84.42
C MET A 1 -42.57 8.01 -83.05
N ASN A 2 -42.67 6.95 -82.26
CA ASN A 2 -42.35 6.82 -80.82
C ASN A 2 -41.12 7.56 -80.29
N MET A 3 -41.20 8.00 -79.02
CA MET A 3 -40.17 7.64 -78.05
C MET A 3 -40.72 7.61 -76.61
N LYS A 4 -40.61 6.44 -75.98
CA LYS A 4 -40.91 6.14 -74.58
C LYS A 4 -39.81 6.72 -73.69
N THR A 5 -40.15 7.34 -72.57
CA THR A 5 -39.19 7.67 -71.51
C THR A 5 -39.42 6.76 -70.31
N LEU A 6 -38.36 6.02 -69.97
CA LEU A 6 -38.23 5.07 -68.86
C LEU A 6 -38.26 5.80 -67.51
N LEU A 7 -39.07 5.28 -66.57
CA LEU A 7 -38.92 5.56 -65.14
C LEU A 7 -37.68 4.83 -64.60
N THR A 8 -36.78 5.54 -63.95
CA THR A 8 -35.65 4.98 -63.19
C THR A 8 -36.02 4.94 -61.71
N TYR A 9 -36.05 3.74 -61.13
CA TYR A 9 -36.17 3.54 -59.69
C TYR A 9 -34.81 3.81 -59.04
N ALA A 10 -34.76 4.76 -58.11
CA ALA A 10 -33.60 4.98 -57.25
C ALA A 10 -33.71 4.08 -56.01
N THR A 11 -32.81 3.12 -55.89
CA THR A 11 -32.61 2.31 -54.68
C THR A 11 -31.93 3.16 -53.61
N LEU A 12 -32.62 3.41 -52.50
CA LEU A 12 -32.07 4.05 -51.31
C LEU A 12 -31.27 2.98 -50.53
N LEU A 13 -29.93 3.08 -50.54
CA LEU A 13 -29.08 2.32 -49.61
C LEU A 13 -29.06 3.07 -48.27
N SER A 14 -29.73 2.51 -47.27
CA SER A 14 -29.59 2.93 -45.87
C SER A 14 -28.26 2.40 -45.32
N VAL A 15 -27.26 3.27 -45.23
CA VAL A 15 -26.02 3.00 -44.50
C VAL A 15 -26.30 3.19 -43.02
N THR A 16 -26.42 2.11 -42.26
CA THR A 16 -26.35 2.15 -40.80
C THR A 16 -24.92 2.46 -40.40
N ALA A 17 -24.68 3.71 -39.98
CA ALA A 17 -23.43 4.11 -39.36
C ALA A 17 -23.32 3.44 -37.99
N PHE A 18 -22.52 2.38 -37.89
CA PHE A 18 -21.99 1.97 -36.60
C PHE A 18 -21.04 3.07 -36.12
N SER A 19 -21.42 3.78 -35.07
CA SER A 19 -20.51 4.66 -34.35
C SER A 19 -19.45 3.79 -33.67
N HIS A 20 -18.34 3.56 -34.36
CA HIS A 20 -17.11 3.16 -33.70
C HIS A 20 -16.64 4.37 -32.89
N VAL A 21 -16.83 4.32 -31.57
CA VAL A 21 -16.05 5.15 -30.66
C VAL A 21 -14.62 4.67 -30.84
N VAL A 22 -13.82 5.45 -31.55
CA VAL A 22 -12.37 5.29 -31.59
C VAL A 22 -11.88 5.71 -30.21
N TYR A 23 -11.60 4.74 -29.33
CA TYR A 23 -10.86 4.98 -28.10
C TYR A 23 -9.45 5.42 -28.52
N ALA A 24 -9.17 6.72 -28.40
CA ALA A 24 -7.80 7.22 -28.45
C ALA A 24 -7.10 6.74 -27.17
N ASP A 25 -6.12 5.85 -27.33
CA ASP A 25 -5.17 5.30 -26.35
C ASP A 25 -5.62 5.34 -24.88
N ASN A 26 -6.35 4.28 -24.46
CA ASN A 26 -6.61 3.92 -23.07
C ASN A 26 -5.30 3.55 -22.36
N GLN A 27 -4.45 4.53 -22.01
CA GLN A 27 -3.31 4.32 -21.13
C GLN A 27 -3.38 5.27 -19.96
N TRP A 28 -3.28 4.73 -18.75
CA TRP A 28 -3.08 5.54 -17.56
C TRP A 28 -1.69 6.19 -17.64
N PRO A 29 -1.55 7.47 -17.25
CA PRO A 29 -0.27 8.13 -17.34
C PRO A 29 0.72 7.47 -16.37
N ASP A 30 1.79 6.91 -16.93
CA ASP A 30 2.89 6.32 -16.16
C ASP A 30 3.64 7.37 -15.34
N LEU A 31 4.23 6.94 -14.23
CA LEU A 31 5.13 7.79 -13.45
C LEU A 31 6.42 8.10 -14.23
N PRO A 32 7.06 9.25 -13.99
CA PRO A 32 8.34 9.58 -14.62
C PRO A 32 9.49 8.63 -14.26
N THR A 33 9.38 7.91 -13.14
CA THR A 33 10.39 6.97 -12.65
C THR A 33 9.76 5.92 -11.74
N GLY A 34 10.51 4.86 -11.45
CA GLY A 34 10.05 3.73 -10.63
C GLY A 34 9.74 4.14 -9.19
N PHE A 35 8.61 3.67 -8.67
CA PHE A 35 8.09 4.05 -7.36
C PHE A 35 7.86 2.82 -6.47
N LYS A 36 8.50 2.74 -5.31
CA LYS A 36 8.22 1.72 -4.28
C LYS A 36 8.48 2.22 -2.88
N ASP A 37 7.89 1.57 -1.88
CA ASP A 37 8.05 1.82 -0.45
C ASP A 37 7.79 3.29 -0.03
N GLY A 38 7.07 4.04 -0.86
CA GLY A 38 6.68 5.42 -0.59
C GLY A 38 5.32 5.50 0.09
N VAL A 39 4.64 6.64 -0.09
CA VAL A 39 3.29 6.88 0.40
C VAL A 39 2.35 7.25 -0.73
N GLY A 40 1.06 6.95 -0.55
CA GLY A 40 -0.04 7.43 -1.38
C GLY A 40 -1.04 8.22 -0.54
N ALA A 41 -1.63 9.27 -1.09
CA ALA A 41 -2.77 9.97 -0.50
C ALA A 41 -3.73 10.46 -1.58
N GLN A 42 -5.04 10.53 -1.29
CA GLN A 42 -6.05 10.98 -2.24
C GLN A 42 -6.87 12.13 -1.65
N VAL A 43 -6.91 13.26 -2.35
CA VAL A 43 -7.69 14.45 -2.00
C VAL A 43 -8.66 14.75 -3.14
N GLY A 44 -9.92 14.34 -2.99
CA GLY A 44 -10.91 14.43 -4.08
C GLY A 44 -10.48 13.62 -5.31
N SER A 45 -10.39 14.28 -6.47
CA SER A 45 -9.92 13.67 -7.73
C SER A 45 -8.40 13.58 -7.83
N LYS A 46 -7.62 14.12 -6.88
CA LYS A 46 -6.17 14.16 -6.98
C LYS A 46 -5.54 13.04 -6.16
N VAL A 47 -4.69 12.25 -6.79
CA VAL A 47 -3.87 11.22 -6.14
C VAL A 47 -2.42 11.69 -6.08
N TYR A 48 -1.79 11.47 -4.93
CA TYR A 48 -0.44 11.94 -4.61
C TYR A 48 0.43 10.74 -4.28
N VAL A 49 1.64 10.71 -4.82
CA VAL A 49 2.67 9.72 -4.46
C VAL A 49 4.00 10.41 -4.20
N GLY A 50 4.80 9.85 -3.31
CA GLY A 50 6.12 10.39 -2.99
C GLY A 50 6.86 9.53 -1.98
N LEU A 51 8.08 9.94 -1.64
CA LEU A 51 9.01 9.18 -0.79
C LEU A 51 9.42 7.82 -1.37
N GLY A 52 9.99 6.96 -0.53
CA GLY A 52 10.47 5.65 -0.94
C GLY A 52 11.60 5.80 -1.96
N SER A 53 11.49 5.11 -3.09
CA SER A 53 12.45 5.24 -4.19
C SER A 53 12.46 6.61 -4.87
N LEU A 54 11.48 7.48 -4.62
CA LEU A 54 11.45 8.86 -5.15
C LEU A 54 12.27 9.85 -4.31
N GLY A 55 12.90 9.39 -3.21
CA GLY A 55 13.67 10.23 -2.31
C GLY A 55 12.79 11.28 -1.65
N LYS A 56 13.04 12.56 -1.92
CA LYS A 56 12.19 13.67 -1.43
C LYS A 56 11.10 14.09 -2.42
N SER A 57 11.08 13.54 -3.63
CA SER A 57 10.16 13.99 -4.67
C SER A 57 8.72 13.53 -4.40
N PHE A 58 7.77 14.39 -4.78
CA PHE A 58 6.35 14.09 -4.78
C PHE A 58 5.72 14.44 -6.13
N TYR A 59 4.72 13.66 -6.52
CA TYR A 59 3.95 13.83 -7.74
C TYR A 59 2.45 13.78 -7.45
N VAL A 60 1.68 14.52 -8.24
CA VAL A 60 0.22 14.50 -8.21
C VAL A 60 -0.35 14.20 -9.60
N LEU A 61 -1.38 13.38 -9.66
CA LEU A 61 -2.21 13.17 -10.84
C LEU A 61 -3.65 13.60 -10.52
N ASP A 62 -4.24 14.41 -11.40
CA ASP A 62 -5.66 14.76 -11.32
C ASP A 62 -6.45 13.82 -12.22
N LEU A 63 -7.28 12.97 -11.62
CA LEU A 63 -8.07 11.96 -12.33
C LEU A 63 -9.10 12.60 -13.30
N ASN A 64 -9.44 13.88 -13.12
CA ASN A 64 -10.29 14.62 -14.05
C ASN A 64 -9.52 15.27 -15.21
N ALA A 65 -8.19 15.17 -15.24
CA ALA A 65 -7.33 15.80 -16.23
C ALA A 65 -6.12 14.91 -16.58
N LEU A 66 -6.38 13.63 -16.89
CA LEU A 66 -5.35 12.62 -17.17
C LEU A 66 -4.35 13.03 -18.26
N SER A 67 -4.78 13.84 -19.24
CA SER A 67 -3.91 14.36 -20.30
C SER A 67 -2.77 15.26 -19.79
N LYS A 68 -2.85 15.78 -18.57
CA LYS A 68 -1.74 16.50 -17.92
C LYS A 68 -0.68 15.54 -17.35
N GLY A 69 -1.01 14.27 -17.15
CA GLY A 69 -0.13 13.29 -16.53
C GLY A 69 0.27 13.67 -15.09
N TRP A 70 1.28 12.97 -14.58
CA TRP A 70 1.84 13.24 -13.26
C TRP A 70 2.62 14.56 -13.25
N GLN A 71 2.27 15.43 -12.31
CA GLN A 71 2.91 16.73 -12.11
C GLN A 71 3.78 16.69 -10.87
N LYS A 72 5.03 17.15 -10.98
CA LYS A 72 5.89 17.32 -9.80
C LYS A 72 5.35 18.46 -8.91
N ILE A 73 5.35 18.23 -7.60
CA ILE A 73 4.97 19.23 -6.58
C ILE A 73 6.14 19.45 -5.62
N ALA A 74 5.96 20.28 -4.60
CA ALA A 74 7.02 20.59 -3.64
C ALA A 74 7.65 19.33 -3.04
N ASP A 75 8.97 19.31 -3.08
CA ASP A 75 9.76 18.24 -2.47
C ASP A 75 9.53 18.22 -0.96
N PHE A 76 9.51 17.02 -0.40
CA PHE A 76 9.41 16.80 1.03
C PHE A 76 10.58 17.46 1.77
N THR A 77 10.28 18.26 2.78
CA THR A 77 11.29 19.06 3.49
C THR A 77 12.07 18.27 4.54
N GLY A 78 11.56 17.10 4.97
CA GLY A 78 12.25 16.21 5.90
C GLY A 78 13.33 15.33 5.24
N ALA A 79 13.90 14.41 6.03
CA ALA A 79 14.81 13.39 5.54
C ALA A 79 14.08 12.32 4.70
N GLU A 80 14.78 11.79 3.69
CA GLU A 80 14.30 10.68 2.86
C GLU A 80 13.93 9.48 3.73
N ARG A 81 12.83 8.80 3.38
CA ARG A 81 12.31 7.69 4.17
C ARG A 81 11.47 6.75 3.34
N SER A 82 11.47 5.49 3.75
CA SER A 82 10.67 4.41 3.16
C SER A 82 9.74 3.79 4.20
N GLY A 83 8.61 3.25 3.75
CA GLY A 83 7.60 2.60 4.59
C GLY A 83 6.89 3.55 5.57
N ALA A 84 6.82 4.84 5.22
CA ALA A 84 5.99 5.82 5.92
C ALA A 84 4.50 5.57 5.63
N THR A 85 3.63 6.32 6.31
CA THR A 85 2.19 6.33 6.03
C THR A 85 1.69 7.77 5.89
N ALA A 86 0.65 7.96 5.09
CA ALA A 86 0.02 9.25 4.87
C ALA A 86 -1.50 9.16 4.99
N SER A 87 -2.11 10.22 5.53
CA SER A 87 -3.56 10.32 5.72
C SER A 87 -4.03 11.74 5.45
N VAL A 88 -5.29 11.90 5.03
CA VAL A 88 -5.87 13.18 4.63
C VAL A 88 -6.83 13.70 5.68
N ILE A 89 -6.75 15.00 5.97
CA ILE A 89 -7.71 15.76 6.78
C ILE A 89 -8.08 17.03 6.03
N GLY A 90 -9.34 17.14 5.60
CA GLY A 90 -9.80 18.18 4.70
C GLY A 90 -9.03 18.10 3.38
N ASN A 91 -8.21 19.11 3.11
CA ASN A 91 -7.35 19.17 1.94
C ASN A 91 -5.87 19.00 2.28
N ASP A 92 -5.52 18.74 3.54
CA ASP A 92 -4.14 18.60 3.98
C ASP A 92 -3.75 17.12 4.02
N ILE A 93 -2.51 16.82 3.59
CA ILE A 93 -1.93 15.48 3.68
C ILE A 93 -0.97 15.47 4.86
N TYR A 94 -1.16 14.55 5.80
CA TYR A 94 -0.27 14.36 6.93
C TYR A 94 0.57 13.11 6.73
N LEU A 95 1.86 13.21 7.04
CA LEU A 95 2.87 12.19 6.79
C LEU A 95 3.55 11.80 8.10
N PHE A 96 3.65 10.49 8.33
CA PHE A 96 4.09 9.91 9.60
C PHE A 96 5.07 8.76 9.36
N GLY A 97 5.98 8.56 10.32
CA GLY A 97 6.77 7.34 10.37
C GLY A 97 7.79 7.22 9.24
N GLY A 98 8.01 5.97 8.85
CA GLY A 98 9.04 5.56 7.89
C GLY A 98 10.42 5.40 8.52
N SER A 99 11.33 4.82 7.74
CA SER A 99 12.72 4.58 8.11
C SER A 99 13.68 5.20 7.10
N GLY A 100 14.77 5.78 7.58
CA GLY A 100 15.82 6.37 6.77
C GLY A 100 16.91 6.97 7.65
N LYS A 101 17.98 7.48 7.05
CA LYS A 101 19.01 8.22 7.81
C LYS A 101 18.50 9.62 8.11
N ALA A 102 18.71 10.12 9.33
CA ALA A 102 18.34 11.49 9.67
C ALA A 102 19.23 12.48 8.90
N GLU A 103 20.53 12.20 8.86
CA GLU A 103 21.50 12.85 7.98
C GLU A 103 22.21 11.82 7.09
N PRO A 104 22.58 12.14 5.83
CA PRO A 104 23.24 11.18 4.94
C PRO A 104 24.51 10.53 5.52
N SER A 105 25.23 11.27 6.36
CA SER A 105 26.45 10.83 7.06
C SER A 105 26.21 9.90 8.24
N ASP A 106 24.98 9.76 8.72
CA ASP A 106 24.68 8.91 9.89
C ASP A 106 25.07 7.45 9.62
N PRO A 107 25.57 6.73 10.63
CA PRO A 107 26.05 5.36 10.47
C PRO A 107 24.90 4.37 10.17
N SER A 108 23.68 4.70 10.55
CA SER A 108 22.52 3.80 10.43
C SER A 108 21.22 4.57 10.22
N PRO A 109 20.24 3.97 9.54
CA PRO A 109 18.88 4.51 9.52
C PRO A 109 18.22 4.41 10.90
N ILE A 110 17.16 5.21 11.09
CA ILE A 110 16.28 5.23 12.25
C ILE A 110 14.82 5.25 11.80
N LEU A 111 13.91 4.94 12.72
CA LEU A 111 12.48 5.20 12.57
C LEU A 111 12.19 6.67 12.87
N PHE A 112 11.57 7.36 11.94
CA PHE A 112 11.13 8.73 12.19
C PHE A 112 9.87 8.74 13.04
N ASP A 113 9.83 9.65 14.00
CA ASP A 113 8.66 9.98 14.83
C ASP A 113 8.13 11.40 14.54
N SER A 114 8.83 12.14 13.68
CA SER A 114 8.42 13.45 13.18
C SER A 114 7.14 13.37 12.35
N VAL A 115 6.27 14.37 12.51
CA VAL A 115 5.06 14.54 11.70
C VAL A 115 5.22 15.73 10.76
N TYR A 116 4.76 15.57 9.52
CA TYR A 116 4.72 16.65 8.54
C TYR A 116 3.31 16.80 7.97
N ARG A 117 2.98 18.02 7.58
CA ARG A 117 1.76 18.38 6.87
C ARG A 117 2.11 18.99 5.52
N TYR A 118 1.43 18.56 4.48
CA TYR A 118 1.45 19.19 3.17
C TYR A 118 0.13 19.93 2.94
N ASP A 119 0.22 21.24 2.71
CA ASP A 119 -0.90 22.10 2.33
C ASP A 119 -1.07 22.05 0.81
N THR A 120 -2.12 21.37 0.33
CA THR A 120 -2.35 21.16 -1.11
C THR A 120 -2.70 22.43 -1.88
N LYS A 121 -3.09 23.52 -1.20
CA LYS A 121 -3.39 24.81 -1.84
C LYS A 121 -2.14 25.64 -2.01
N LYS A 122 -1.21 25.57 -1.05
CA LYS A 122 0.04 26.32 -1.07
C LYS A 122 1.19 25.59 -1.73
N ASP A 123 1.05 24.28 -1.97
CA ASP A 123 2.14 23.42 -2.46
C ASP A 123 3.37 23.54 -1.55
N SER A 124 3.19 23.22 -0.26
CA SER A 124 4.25 23.40 0.73
C SER A 124 4.13 22.43 1.90
N TRP A 125 5.28 22.02 2.43
CA TRP A 125 5.41 21.16 3.60
C TRP A 125 5.75 21.95 4.86
N GLU A 126 5.15 21.55 5.98
CA GLU A 126 5.43 22.07 7.31
C GLU A 126 5.70 20.90 8.27
N LYS A 127 6.74 21.03 9.11
CA LYS A 127 6.98 20.10 10.21
C LYS A 127 6.09 20.47 11.39
N MET A 128 5.28 19.51 11.84
CA MET A 128 4.41 19.72 13.00
C MET A 128 5.22 19.67 14.30
N ASN A 129 4.80 20.41 15.32
CA ASN A 129 5.44 20.47 16.63
C ASN A 129 4.96 19.31 17.53
N THR A 130 5.17 18.08 17.08
CA THR A 130 4.80 16.85 17.78
C THR A 130 5.69 15.69 17.36
N THR A 131 5.73 14.65 18.18
CA THR A 131 6.37 13.37 17.90
C THR A 131 5.40 12.21 18.12
N SER A 132 5.38 11.22 17.23
CA SER A 132 4.55 10.03 17.42
C SER A 132 5.01 9.23 18.65
N PRO A 133 4.09 8.73 19.50
CA PRO A 133 4.45 7.97 20.70
C PRO A 133 4.91 6.54 20.39
N VAL A 134 4.71 6.08 19.15
CA VAL A 134 5.06 4.75 18.66
C VAL A 134 5.78 4.86 17.31
N GLY A 135 6.53 3.83 16.93
CA GLY A 135 7.11 3.73 15.60
C GLY A 135 6.03 3.39 14.57
N LEU A 136 6.03 4.09 13.44
CA LEU A 136 5.00 3.99 12.40
C LEU A 136 5.56 3.48 11.05
N LEU A 137 6.65 2.70 11.08
CA LEU A 137 7.16 1.99 9.90
C LEU A 137 6.19 0.85 9.54
N GLY A 138 5.66 0.87 8.32
CA GLY A 138 4.71 -0.12 7.81
C GLY A 138 3.34 -0.09 8.49
N ALA A 139 3.04 0.94 9.29
CA ALA A 139 1.74 1.10 9.91
C ALA A 139 0.67 1.46 8.86
N SER A 140 -0.56 1.02 9.08
CA SER A 140 -1.72 1.51 8.33
C SER A 140 -2.29 2.75 9.02
N SER A 141 -2.72 3.74 8.26
CA SER A 141 -3.38 4.93 8.82
C SER A 141 -4.60 5.35 7.99
N TYR A 142 -5.60 5.92 8.66
CA TYR A 142 -6.75 6.55 8.00
C TYR A 142 -7.43 7.58 8.91
N SER A 143 -8.30 8.39 8.32
CA SER A 143 -9.17 9.32 9.04
C SER A 143 -10.63 8.87 8.96
N PRO A 144 -11.29 8.54 10.09
CA PRO A 144 -12.68 8.05 10.10
C PRO A 144 -13.72 9.18 10.07
N ASP A 145 -13.33 10.39 10.46
CA ASP A 145 -14.25 11.50 10.73
C ASP A 145 -13.77 12.84 10.14
N ASN A 146 -12.69 12.81 9.35
CA ASN A 146 -12.05 14.00 8.80
C ASN A 146 -11.56 15.00 9.89
N ARG A 147 -11.29 14.51 11.11
CA ARG A 147 -10.78 15.32 12.23
C ARG A 147 -9.53 14.71 12.85
N GLN A 148 -9.50 13.39 13.02
CA GLN A 148 -8.35 12.67 13.60
C GLN A 148 -7.85 11.57 12.66
N ILE A 149 -6.62 11.15 12.85
CA ILE A 149 -5.98 10.07 12.10
C ILE A 149 -5.70 8.91 13.07
N LEU A 150 -6.12 7.70 12.73
CA LEU A 150 -5.83 6.48 13.50
C LEU A 150 -4.68 5.71 12.86
N PHE A 151 -3.94 4.99 13.70
CA PHE A 151 -2.79 4.20 13.32
C PHE A 151 -2.91 2.77 13.85
N PHE A 152 -2.53 1.81 13.00
CA PHE A 152 -2.57 0.38 13.30
C PHE A 152 -1.24 -0.27 12.93
N GLY A 153 -0.67 -1.05 13.86
CA GLY A 153 0.65 -1.63 13.67
C GLY A 153 1.76 -0.59 13.75
N GLY A 154 2.94 -0.99 13.28
CA GLY A 154 4.16 -0.19 13.33
C GLY A 154 5.26 -0.85 14.16
N TYR A 155 6.48 -0.83 13.62
CA TYR A 155 7.65 -1.41 14.27
C TYR A 155 7.96 -0.69 15.59
N ASN A 156 8.54 -1.43 16.55
CA ASN A 156 9.07 -0.83 17.77
C ASN A 156 10.35 -0.04 17.45
N LYS A 157 10.30 1.28 17.62
CA LYS A 157 11.43 2.18 17.31
C LYS A 157 12.72 1.79 18.03
N ALA A 158 12.69 1.61 19.35
CA ALA A 158 13.89 1.33 20.13
C ALA A 158 14.56 0.02 19.70
N TYR A 159 13.78 -1.03 19.47
CA TYR A 159 14.33 -2.35 19.11
C TYR A 159 14.90 -2.34 17.69
N PHE A 160 14.19 -1.72 16.75
CA PHE A 160 14.61 -1.72 15.37
C PHE A 160 15.73 -0.72 15.10
N ASP A 161 15.75 0.46 15.73
CA ASP A 161 16.88 1.40 15.64
C ASP A 161 18.17 0.77 16.17
N ARG A 162 18.09 0.03 17.30
CA ARG A 162 19.23 -0.72 17.83
C ARG A 162 19.71 -1.77 16.84
N TYR A 163 18.80 -2.60 16.32
CA TYR A 163 19.14 -3.59 15.30
C TYR A 163 19.80 -2.96 14.07
N LEU A 164 19.22 -1.89 13.52
CA LEU A 164 19.74 -1.17 12.35
C LEU A 164 21.14 -0.60 12.63
N ARG A 165 21.36 -0.03 13.81
CA ARG A 165 22.68 0.45 14.24
C ARG A 165 23.68 -0.71 14.27
N ASP A 166 23.37 -1.76 15.01
CA ASP A 166 24.28 -2.87 15.28
C ASP A 166 24.71 -3.57 13.96
N ILE A 167 23.78 -3.82 13.04
CA ILE A 167 24.12 -4.42 11.73
C ILE A 167 24.88 -3.47 10.80
N SER A 168 24.68 -2.15 10.94
CA SER A 168 25.32 -1.15 10.06
C SER A 168 26.74 -0.81 10.52
N THR A 169 27.00 -0.85 11.83
CA THR A 169 28.32 -0.56 12.41
C THR A 169 29.18 -1.80 12.60
N THR A 170 28.61 -3.00 12.45
CA THR A 170 29.37 -4.25 12.46
C THR A 170 29.74 -4.65 11.04
N ASP A 171 31.02 -4.57 10.70
CA ASP A 171 31.50 -5.03 9.40
C ASP A 171 31.38 -6.55 9.30
N LYS A 172 30.54 -7.02 8.36
CA LYS A 172 30.28 -8.44 8.12
C LYS A 172 31.50 -9.19 7.59
N GLN A 173 32.38 -8.55 6.82
CA GLN A 173 33.58 -9.19 6.27
C GLN A 173 34.64 -9.37 7.36
N VAL A 174 34.73 -8.41 8.30
CA VAL A 174 35.70 -8.46 9.40
C VAL A 174 35.20 -9.31 10.57
N ASN A 175 33.92 -9.20 10.94
CA ASN A 175 33.31 -9.89 12.09
C ASN A 175 32.05 -10.67 11.70
N PRO A 176 32.14 -11.68 10.80
CA PRO A 176 30.97 -12.38 10.27
C PRO A 176 30.13 -13.07 11.34
N GLU A 177 30.75 -13.65 12.37
CA GLU A 177 30.04 -14.35 13.45
C GLU A 177 29.24 -13.38 14.35
N VAL A 178 29.82 -12.21 14.64
CA VAL A 178 29.14 -11.17 15.43
C VAL A 178 27.97 -10.61 14.64
N TRP A 179 28.18 -10.30 13.36
CA TRP A 179 27.13 -9.82 12.48
C TRP A 179 25.98 -10.84 12.38
N GLN A 180 26.31 -12.12 12.18
CA GLN A 180 25.30 -13.17 12.08
C GLN A 180 24.53 -13.35 13.39
N ARG A 181 25.20 -13.28 14.56
CA ARG A 181 24.51 -13.33 15.86
C ARG A 181 23.51 -12.18 16.04
N ILE A 182 23.87 -10.96 15.63
CA ILE A 182 22.93 -9.81 15.68
C ILE A 182 21.68 -10.10 14.83
N VAL A 183 21.86 -10.67 13.64
CA VAL A 183 20.74 -11.05 12.76
C VAL A 183 19.93 -12.18 13.36
N ASP A 184 20.56 -13.25 13.85
CA ASP A 184 19.89 -14.41 14.41
C ASP A 184 19.09 -14.03 15.67
N ASP A 185 19.66 -13.22 16.55
CA ASP A 185 19.01 -12.75 17.77
C ASP A 185 17.77 -11.90 17.43
N TYR A 186 17.89 -10.99 16.44
CA TYR A 186 16.77 -10.14 16.05
C TYR A 186 15.69 -10.90 15.26
N MET A 187 16.09 -11.72 14.29
CA MET A 187 15.18 -12.49 13.43
C MET A 187 14.60 -13.73 14.13
N GLY A 188 15.25 -14.22 15.18
CA GLY A 188 14.86 -15.37 15.99
C GLY A 188 13.85 -15.07 17.10
N MET A 189 13.43 -13.81 17.28
CA MET A 189 12.40 -13.45 18.26
C MET A 189 11.02 -14.01 17.88
N LYS A 190 10.18 -14.31 18.89
CA LYS A 190 8.75 -14.60 18.67
C LYS A 190 8.03 -13.32 18.23
N PRO A 191 6.89 -13.40 17.50
CA PRO A 191 6.12 -12.22 17.10
C PRO A 191 5.83 -11.22 18.23
N THR A 192 5.45 -11.71 19.41
CA THR A 192 5.14 -10.88 20.59
C THR A 192 6.35 -10.21 21.24
N ASP A 193 7.56 -10.67 20.93
CA ASP A 193 8.80 -10.17 21.54
C ASP A 193 9.35 -8.95 20.78
N TYR A 194 8.93 -8.73 19.53
CA TYR A 194 9.25 -7.52 18.78
C TYR A 194 8.60 -6.25 19.35
N LYS A 195 7.57 -6.39 20.20
CA LYS A 195 6.82 -5.27 20.81
C LYS A 195 6.34 -4.22 19.80
N TRP A 196 5.97 -4.68 18.60
CA TRP A 196 5.31 -3.83 17.60
C TRP A 196 4.01 -3.23 18.17
N ASN A 197 3.64 -2.06 17.68
CA ASN A 197 2.51 -1.31 18.21
C ASN A 197 1.19 -2.07 18.02
N ARG A 198 0.64 -2.57 19.14
CA ARG A 198 -0.65 -3.27 19.20
C ARG A 198 -1.81 -2.32 19.53
N ASN A 199 -1.51 -1.10 19.93
CA ASN A 199 -2.51 -0.13 20.34
C ASN A 199 -3.01 0.63 19.11
N VAL A 200 -4.28 1.02 19.16
CA VAL A 200 -4.87 1.95 18.20
C VAL A 200 -4.56 3.34 18.70
N ILE A 201 -3.61 3.98 18.05
CA ILE A 201 -3.20 5.34 18.40
C ILE A 201 -3.95 6.31 17.50
N SER A 202 -4.44 7.42 18.04
CA SER A 202 -4.97 8.53 17.25
C SER A 202 -4.15 9.79 17.39
N TYR A 203 -4.13 10.59 16.32
CA TYR A 203 -3.56 11.93 16.26
C TYR A 203 -4.65 12.93 15.88
N LEU A 204 -4.78 14.01 16.65
CA LEU A 204 -5.69 15.12 16.39
C LEU A 204 -4.88 16.34 15.93
N PRO A 205 -4.81 16.64 14.61
CA PRO A 205 -3.95 17.70 14.09
C PRO A 205 -4.25 19.10 14.63
N GLU A 206 -5.53 19.43 14.87
CA GLU A 206 -5.96 20.73 15.40
C GLU A 206 -5.25 21.08 16.72
N LYS A 207 -5.04 20.07 17.57
CA LYS A 207 -4.38 20.21 18.87
C LYS A 207 -2.95 19.68 18.90
N GLN A 208 -2.53 18.99 17.85
CA GLN A 208 -1.28 18.23 17.78
C GLN A 208 -1.17 17.22 18.94
N GLU A 209 -2.30 16.63 19.35
CA GLU A 209 -2.41 15.70 20.47
C GLU A 209 -2.49 14.25 19.99
N TRP A 210 -1.93 13.34 20.79
CA TRP A 210 -2.02 11.90 20.59
C TRP A 210 -2.88 11.26 21.68
N ARG A 211 -3.64 10.22 21.32
CA ARG A 211 -4.44 9.44 22.27
C ARG A 211 -4.30 7.95 21.98
N ASP A 212 -4.40 7.16 23.04
CA ASP A 212 -4.57 5.72 22.95
C ASP A 212 -6.07 5.40 22.97
N LEU A 213 -6.54 4.71 21.94
CA LEU A 213 -7.95 4.30 21.78
C LEU A 213 -8.19 2.84 22.18
N GLY A 214 -7.16 2.14 22.66
CA GLY A 214 -7.24 0.78 23.16
C GLY A 214 -6.37 -0.21 22.39
N VAL A 215 -6.32 -1.43 22.90
CA VAL A 215 -5.43 -2.48 22.42
C VAL A 215 -6.16 -3.40 21.44
N SER A 216 -5.51 -3.73 20.32
CA SER A 216 -6.00 -4.78 19.41
C SER A 216 -5.92 -6.16 20.08
N PRO A 217 -6.96 -7.00 20.04
CA PRO A 217 -6.87 -8.37 20.54
C PRO A 217 -6.03 -9.28 19.63
N TYR A 218 -5.65 -8.82 18.44
CA TYR A 218 -4.84 -9.58 17.47
C TYR A 218 -3.36 -9.20 17.56
N LEU A 219 -2.49 -9.94 16.86
CA LEU A 219 -1.11 -9.48 16.63
C LEU A 219 -1.12 -8.18 15.81
N PRO A 220 -0.22 -7.24 16.09
CA PRO A 220 0.00 -6.10 15.21
C PRO A 220 0.56 -6.60 13.87
N ASN A 221 0.16 -5.95 12.79
CA ASN A 221 0.64 -6.25 11.45
C ASN A 221 1.13 -4.99 10.74
N CYS A 222 2.19 -5.15 9.94
CA CYS A 222 2.81 -4.08 9.17
C CYS A 222 2.74 -4.39 7.66
N GLY A 223 2.50 -3.38 6.84
CA GLY A 223 2.36 -3.54 5.39
C GLY A 223 1.06 -4.25 4.98
N SER A 224 -0.01 -4.11 5.77
CA SER A 224 -1.32 -4.63 5.45
C SER A 224 -1.94 -3.92 4.25
N ALA A 225 -2.61 -4.68 3.39
CA ALA A 225 -3.61 -4.12 2.49
C ALA A 225 -4.73 -3.51 3.34
N THR A 226 -5.18 -2.31 2.99
CA THR A 226 -6.13 -1.53 3.79
C THR A 226 -7.31 -1.10 2.92
N VAL A 227 -8.52 -1.32 3.43
CA VAL A 227 -9.77 -0.83 2.82
C VAL A 227 -10.58 -0.06 3.85
N ILE A 228 -11.04 1.13 3.47
CA ILE A 228 -11.74 2.06 4.36
C ILE A 228 -13.20 2.19 3.91
N GLU A 229 -14.12 2.10 4.86
CA GLU A 229 -15.56 2.27 4.63
C GLU A 229 -16.19 3.11 5.74
N GLY A 230 -16.30 4.42 5.50
CA GLY A 230 -16.77 5.36 6.51
C GLY A 230 -15.86 5.35 7.74
N ASN A 231 -16.42 5.00 8.90
CA ASN A 231 -15.70 4.90 10.16
C ASN A 231 -14.94 3.56 10.33
N LYS A 232 -15.03 2.62 9.38
CA LYS A 232 -14.40 1.30 9.45
C LYS A 232 -13.12 1.23 8.63
N VAL A 233 -12.17 0.45 9.13
CA VAL A 233 -10.98 0.04 8.38
C VAL A 233 -10.81 -1.46 8.46
N THR A 234 -10.60 -2.11 7.31
CA THR A 234 -10.28 -3.52 7.20
C THR A 234 -8.79 -3.65 6.90
N LEU A 235 -8.06 -4.32 7.79
CA LEU A 235 -6.63 -4.64 7.68
C LEU A 235 -6.50 -6.09 7.18
N ILE A 236 -5.97 -6.25 5.99
CA ILE A 236 -5.86 -7.53 5.30
C ILE A 236 -4.39 -7.93 5.26
N SER A 237 -4.08 -9.07 5.87
CA SER A 237 -2.74 -9.66 5.86
C SER A 237 -1.66 -8.73 6.46
N GLY A 238 -0.43 -8.78 5.96
CA GLY A 238 0.73 -8.03 6.47
C GLY A 238 1.70 -8.89 7.27
N GLU A 239 2.88 -8.34 7.52
CA GLU A 239 3.90 -8.94 8.39
C GLU A 239 3.42 -8.93 9.84
N ILE A 240 3.63 -10.01 10.59
CA ILE A 240 3.42 -10.08 12.05
C ILE A 240 4.75 -10.12 12.81
N LYS A 241 5.84 -10.33 12.07
CA LYS A 241 7.23 -10.14 12.45
C LYS A 241 8.08 -10.06 11.17
N PRO A 242 9.36 -9.63 11.22
CA PRO A 242 10.21 -9.61 10.04
C PRO A 242 10.22 -10.94 9.29
N GLY A 243 9.78 -10.89 8.03
CA GLY A 243 9.74 -12.02 7.12
C GLY A 243 8.73 -13.13 7.43
N LEU A 244 7.76 -12.91 8.33
CA LEU A 244 6.59 -13.80 8.50
C LEU A 244 5.31 -12.98 8.38
N ARG A 245 4.42 -13.39 7.49
CA ARG A 245 3.13 -12.75 7.24
C ARG A 245 1.98 -13.58 7.81
N THR A 246 0.79 -12.99 7.81
CA THR A 246 -0.44 -13.64 8.24
C THR A 246 -1.49 -13.63 7.14
N ALA A 247 -2.33 -14.66 7.05
CA ALA A 247 -3.52 -14.65 6.21
C ALA A 247 -4.70 -13.88 6.86
N GLU A 248 -4.57 -13.51 8.14
CA GLU A 248 -5.65 -12.91 8.92
C GLU A 248 -6.17 -11.61 8.30
N VAL A 249 -7.49 -11.46 8.35
CA VAL A 249 -8.21 -10.24 8.02
C VAL A 249 -8.97 -9.79 9.27
N LYS A 250 -8.81 -8.52 9.63
CA LYS A 250 -9.48 -7.93 10.80
C LYS A 250 -10.03 -6.56 10.46
N GLN A 251 -11.14 -6.20 11.07
CA GLN A 251 -11.79 -4.91 10.92
C GLN A 251 -11.82 -4.17 12.25
N TYR A 252 -11.60 -2.87 12.17
CA TYR A 252 -11.78 -1.92 13.27
C TYR A 252 -12.89 -0.93 12.90
N GLU A 253 -13.82 -0.68 13.81
CA GLU A 253 -14.88 0.31 13.67
C GLU A 253 -14.71 1.43 14.69
N PHE A 254 -14.51 2.66 14.22
CA PHE A 254 -14.29 3.81 15.11
C PHE A 254 -15.60 4.26 15.77
N GLY A 255 -15.52 4.53 17.08
CA GLY A 255 -16.61 5.16 17.85
C GLY A 255 -17.60 4.20 18.50
N ILE A 256 -17.32 2.90 18.51
CA ILE A 256 -18.16 1.88 19.17
C ILE A 256 -17.43 1.16 20.30
N ASP A 257 -18.20 0.57 21.21
CA ASP A 257 -17.67 -0.39 22.18
C ASP A 257 -17.27 -1.70 21.48
N GLN A 258 -16.16 -2.31 21.90
CA GLN A 258 -15.61 -3.53 21.27
C GLN A 258 -15.39 -3.38 19.75
N PRO A 259 -14.49 -2.50 19.31
CA PRO A 259 -14.41 -2.05 17.92
C PRO A 259 -13.80 -3.08 16.95
N TRP A 260 -13.37 -4.25 17.44
CA TRP A 260 -12.59 -5.21 16.68
C TRP A 260 -13.39 -6.45 16.27
N LYS A 261 -13.31 -6.81 14.98
CA LYS A 261 -13.93 -8.02 14.42
C LYS A 261 -12.92 -8.79 13.56
N SER A 262 -12.85 -10.10 13.75
CA SER A 262 -12.12 -11.00 12.85
C SER A 262 -13.03 -11.36 11.67
N LEU A 263 -12.47 -11.39 10.46
CA LEU A 263 -13.14 -11.77 9.23
C LEU A 263 -12.50 -13.04 8.64
N LEU A 264 -13.09 -13.59 7.57
CA LEU A 264 -12.50 -14.73 6.88
C LEU A 264 -11.09 -14.34 6.37
N PRO A 265 -10.08 -15.21 6.57
CA PRO A 265 -8.73 -14.94 6.14
C PRO A 265 -8.62 -14.95 4.61
N LEU A 266 -7.55 -14.34 4.10
CA LEU A 266 -7.18 -14.43 2.70
C LEU A 266 -6.99 -15.92 2.31
N PRO A 267 -7.56 -16.40 1.20
CA PRO A 267 -7.48 -17.79 0.81
C PRO A 267 -6.12 -18.08 0.21
N ALA A 268 -5.70 -19.35 0.18
CA ALA A 268 -4.49 -19.74 -0.54
C ALA A 268 -4.60 -19.40 -2.05
N PRO A 269 -3.50 -19.02 -2.71
CA PRO A 269 -3.50 -18.86 -4.17
C PRO A 269 -3.79 -20.20 -4.84
N GLN A 270 -4.32 -20.21 -6.06
CA GLN A 270 -4.68 -21.46 -6.77
C GLN A 270 -3.48 -22.40 -6.99
N THR A 271 -2.27 -21.86 -6.93
CA THR A 271 -0.99 -22.55 -7.13
C THR A 271 -0.45 -23.24 -5.86
N SER A 272 -1.08 -23.03 -4.70
CA SER A 272 -0.60 -23.56 -3.41
C SER A 272 -1.76 -23.90 -2.47
N ASN A 273 -1.54 -24.82 -1.54
CA ASN A 273 -2.49 -25.11 -0.46
C ASN A 273 -2.23 -24.26 0.80
N ILE A 274 -1.19 -23.41 0.79
CA ILE A 274 -0.77 -22.58 1.91
C ILE A 274 -0.90 -21.11 1.53
N GLN A 275 -1.62 -20.33 2.34
CA GLN A 275 -1.56 -18.88 2.31
C GLN A 275 -0.46 -18.40 3.26
N GLU A 276 0.66 -17.93 2.70
CA GLU A 276 1.76 -17.31 3.46
C GLU A 276 1.37 -15.96 4.08
N GLY A 277 0.28 -15.36 3.60
CA GLY A 277 0.00 -13.94 3.72
C GLY A 277 0.81 -13.14 2.69
N VAL A 278 0.47 -11.87 2.57
CA VAL A 278 1.13 -10.88 1.70
C VAL A 278 1.40 -9.61 2.50
N ALA A 279 2.46 -8.90 2.17
CA ALA A 279 2.69 -7.54 2.65
C ALA A 279 2.97 -6.61 1.46
N GLY A 280 2.52 -5.36 1.57
CA GLY A 280 2.59 -4.39 0.49
C GLY A 280 1.72 -4.76 -0.71
N ALA A 281 0.61 -5.47 -0.49
CA ALA A 281 -0.37 -5.70 -1.54
C ALA A 281 -1.16 -4.42 -1.82
N PHE A 282 -1.65 -4.28 -3.05
CA PHE A 282 -2.56 -3.21 -3.43
C PHE A 282 -3.97 -3.58 -2.98
N SER A 283 -4.76 -2.57 -2.61
CA SER A 283 -6.16 -2.82 -2.24
C SER A 283 -7.08 -1.63 -2.47
N GLY A 284 -8.36 -1.93 -2.63
CA GLY A 284 -9.43 -0.94 -2.75
C GLY A 284 -10.77 -1.60 -3.03
N LYS A 285 -11.76 -0.77 -3.38
CA LYS A 285 -13.08 -1.24 -3.78
C LYS A 285 -13.35 -0.94 -5.25
N THR A 286 -14.05 -1.85 -5.92
CA THR A 286 -14.56 -1.65 -7.28
C THR A 286 -15.87 -2.41 -7.42
N ASN A 287 -16.91 -1.78 -7.97
CA ASN A 287 -18.24 -2.39 -8.21
C ASN A 287 -18.79 -3.24 -7.04
N GLY A 288 -18.67 -2.71 -5.83
CA GLY A 288 -19.24 -3.31 -4.61
C GLY A 288 -18.41 -4.43 -3.98
N VAL A 289 -17.27 -4.80 -4.57
CA VAL A 289 -16.35 -5.81 -4.01
C VAL A 289 -15.05 -5.18 -3.51
N VAL A 290 -14.38 -5.87 -2.59
CA VAL A 290 -13.00 -5.56 -2.18
C VAL A 290 -12.04 -6.33 -3.08
N VAL A 291 -10.98 -5.66 -3.53
CA VAL A 291 -9.88 -6.26 -4.29
C VAL A 291 -8.60 -6.17 -3.47
N VAL A 292 -7.83 -7.26 -3.45
CA VAL A 292 -6.44 -7.30 -2.99
C VAL A 292 -5.59 -7.90 -4.11
N ALA A 293 -4.58 -7.18 -4.58
CA ALA A 293 -3.74 -7.60 -5.69
C ALA A 293 -2.26 -7.62 -5.31
N GLY A 294 -1.59 -8.71 -5.70
CA GLY A 294 -0.16 -8.90 -5.52
C GLY A 294 0.31 -8.92 -4.07
N GLY A 295 1.39 -8.19 -3.80
CA GLY A 295 2.10 -8.21 -2.51
C GLY A 295 3.24 -9.24 -2.49
N ALA A 296 4.09 -9.15 -1.48
CA ALA A 296 5.28 -9.99 -1.36
C ALA A 296 5.26 -10.86 -0.10
N ASN A 297 5.94 -12.00 -0.15
CA ASN A 297 6.08 -12.95 0.96
C ASN A 297 7.34 -13.84 0.81
N PHE A 298 7.41 -14.92 1.60
CA PHE A 298 8.49 -15.91 1.60
C PHE A 298 7.86 -17.31 1.63
N HIS A 299 7.80 -17.99 0.48
CA HIS A 299 7.17 -19.31 0.37
C HIS A 299 7.91 -20.35 1.23
N GLY A 300 7.22 -20.96 2.18
CA GLY A 300 7.75 -21.89 3.18
C GLY A 300 7.93 -21.26 4.58
N ALA A 301 7.84 -19.93 4.72
CA ALA A 301 8.09 -19.28 6.01
C ALA A 301 7.03 -19.64 7.04
N LYS A 302 5.75 -19.70 6.64
CA LYS A 302 4.67 -20.14 7.53
C LYS A 302 4.91 -21.54 8.09
N GLN A 303 5.23 -22.49 7.22
CA GLN A 303 5.50 -23.88 7.62
C GLN A 303 6.74 -23.97 8.52
N ALA A 304 7.82 -23.25 8.19
CA ALA A 304 9.02 -23.20 9.01
C ALA A 304 8.73 -22.66 10.42
N PHE A 305 7.93 -21.60 10.52
CA PHE A 305 7.50 -21.03 11.81
C PHE A 305 6.65 -22.01 12.62
N GLU A 306 5.69 -22.68 11.99
CA GLU A 306 4.84 -23.70 12.63
C GLU A 306 5.64 -24.90 13.12
N ASN A 307 6.74 -25.23 12.45
CA ASN A 307 7.71 -26.24 12.88
C ASN A 307 8.71 -25.73 13.95
N GLY A 308 8.52 -24.51 14.47
CA GLY A 308 9.32 -23.94 15.55
C GLY A 308 10.51 -23.08 15.12
N LYS A 309 10.77 -22.90 13.82
CA LYS A 309 11.86 -22.03 13.33
C LYS A 309 11.44 -20.56 13.41
N MET A 310 11.89 -19.87 14.46
CA MET A 310 11.53 -18.46 14.65
C MET A 310 12.09 -17.56 13.55
N PHE A 311 13.33 -17.76 13.09
CA PHE A 311 13.84 -17.13 11.86
C PHE A 311 13.22 -17.81 10.63
N ALA A 312 11.91 -17.60 10.46
CA ALA A 312 11.03 -18.36 9.59
C ALA A 312 11.41 -18.30 8.10
N HIS A 313 11.98 -17.18 7.65
CA HIS A 313 12.33 -16.93 6.26
C HIS A 313 13.82 -17.10 5.95
N GLU A 314 14.62 -17.62 6.90
CA GLU A 314 16.04 -17.84 6.67
C GLU A 314 16.26 -18.82 5.50
N GLY A 315 17.00 -18.36 4.49
CA GLY A 315 17.29 -19.10 3.27
C GLY A 315 16.20 -19.04 2.19
N LEU A 316 15.07 -18.40 2.48
CA LEU A 316 13.96 -18.26 1.52
C LEU A 316 14.09 -16.94 0.73
N PRO A 317 14.03 -16.96 -0.61
CA PRO A 317 13.99 -15.74 -1.39
C PRO A 317 12.64 -15.02 -1.18
N LYS A 318 12.66 -13.69 -1.27
CA LYS A 318 11.42 -12.91 -1.32
C LYS A 318 10.70 -13.21 -2.64
N ALA A 319 9.43 -13.59 -2.56
CA ALA A 319 8.56 -13.77 -3.71
C ALA A 319 7.63 -12.56 -3.86
N PHE A 320 7.43 -12.11 -5.10
CA PHE A 320 6.44 -11.10 -5.47
C PHE A 320 5.30 -11.80 -6.19
N ASN A 321 4.10 -11.66 -5.66
CA ASN A 321 2.91 -12.40 -6.08
C ASN A 321 2.11 -11.56 -7.07
N SER A 322 1.40 -12.21 -7.99
CA SER A 322 0.57 -11.54 -9.00
C SER A 322 -0.91 -11.78 -8.78
N GLU A 323 -1.28 -12.69 -7.89
CA GLU A 323 -2.65 -13.11 -7.63
C GLU A 323 -3.54 -11.93 -7.21
N ILE A 324 -4.77 -11.95 -7.71
CA ILE A 324 -5.83 -11.04 -7.33
C ILE A 324 -6.89 -11.82 -6.57
N TYR A 325 -7.22 -11.31 -5.39
CA TYR A 325 -8.26 -11.80 -4.51
C TYR A 325 -9.42 -10.82 -4.51
N VAL A 326 -10.63 -11.35 -4.58
CA VAL A 326 -11.87 -10.59 -4.49
C VAL A 326 -12.64 -11.05 -3.27
N GLU A 327 -13.10 -10.12 -2.45
CA GLU A 327 -14.07 -10.39 -1.40
C GLU A 327 -15.43 -9.83 -1.80
N LYS A 328 -16.42 -10.72 -1.81
CA LYS A 328 -17.82 -10.41 -2.06
C LYS A 328 -18.67 -11.05 -0.97
N GLU A 329 -19.48 -10.24 -0.29
CA GLU A 329 -20.44 -10.69 0.73
C GLU A 329 -19.81 -11.50 1.88
N GLY A 330 -18.60 -11.10 2.28
CA GLY A 330 -17.78 -11.70 3.33
C GLY A 330 -16.92 -12.88 2.86
N ILE A 331 -16.98 -13.28 1.59
CA ILE A 331 -16.34 -14.49 1.07
C ILE A 331 -15.23 -14.10 0.08
N TRP A 332 -14.03 -14.61 0.34
CA TRP A 332 -12.89 -14.45 -0.55
C TRP A 332 -12.85 -15.49 -1.67
N SER A 333 -12.43 -15.06 -2.85
CA SER A 333 -12.04 -15.94 -3.97
C SER A 333 -10.76 -15.43 -4.63
N THR A 334 -9.95 -16.35 -5.15
CA THR A 334 -8.83 -16.03 -6.04
C THR A 334 -9.37 -16.03 -7.47
N VAL A 335 -9.19 -14.92 -8.20
CA VAL A 335 -9.79 -14.72 -9.53
C VAL A 335 -8.77 -14.87 -10.65
N ASN A 336 -8.16 -13.79 -11.11
CA ASN A 336 -7.07 -13.74 -12.08
C ASN A 336 -5.81 -13.12 -11.46
N SER A 337 -4.82 -12.80 -12.28
CA SER A 337 -3.54 -12.22 -11.83
C SER A 337 -3.23 -10.90 -12.53
N LEU A 338 -2.40 -10.09 -11.88
CA LEU A 338 -1.63 -9.01 -12.50
C LEU A 338 -0.70 -9.58 -13.60
N PRO A 339 -0.27 -8.75 -14.57
CA PRO A 339 0.67 -9.16 -15.62
C PRO A 339 1.99 -9.74 -15.08
N GLU A 340 2.42 -9.26 -13.91
CA GLU A 340 3.61 -9.72 -13.21
C GLU A 340 3.45 -9.55 -11.69
N GLY A 341 4.34 -10.19 -10.92
CA GLY A 341 4.35 -10.06 -9.47
C GLY A 341 4.78 -8.68 -9.02
N LEU A 342 3.97 -8.02 -8.18
CA LEU A 342 4.13 -6.61 -7.84
C LEU A 342 3.72 -6.32 -6.39
N ALA A 343 4.49 -5.50 -5.67
CA ALA A 343 4.21 -5.13 -4.28
C ALA A 343 4.75 -3.74 -3.92
N TYR A 344 4.37 -3.20 -2.77
CA TYR A 344 4.91 -1.96 -2.18
C TYR A 344 4.78 -0.71 -3.06
N GLY A 345 3.74 -0.64 -3.89
CA GLY A 345 3.31 0.60 -4.55
C GLY A 345 2.20 1.30 -3.77
N ALA A 346 1.43 2.17 -4.44
CA ALA A 346 0.26 2.84 -3.87
C ALA A 346 -1.03 2.35 -4.56
N SER A 347 -2.15 2.36 -3.83
CA SER A 347 -3.48 2.06 -4.38
C SER A 347 -4.51 3.09 -3.97
N PHE A 348 -5.43 3.42 -4.88
CA PHE A 348 -6.46 4.44 -4.71
C PHE A 348 -7.81 3.91 -5.16
N THR A 349 -8.83 4.03 -4.32
CA THR A 349 -10.21 3.70 -4.71
C THR A 349 -10.82 4.89 -5.44
N THR A 350 -11.26 4.66 -6.67
CA THR A 350 -11.86 5.67 -7.55
C THR A 350 -13.28 5.26 -7.93
N SER A 351 -13.99 6.11 -8.68
CA SER A 351 -15.30 5.75 -9.24
C SER A 351 -15.24 4.67 -10.31
N GLU A 352 -14.09 4.48 -10.97
CA GLU A 352 -13.90 3.53 -12.08
C GLU A 352 -13.33 2.18 -11.59
N GLY A 353 -12.62 2.19 -10.47
CA GLY A 353 -12.01 1.01 -9.88
C GLY A 353 -10.87 1.35 -8.93
N VAL A 354 -9.94 0.41 -8.77
CA VAL A 354 -8.76 0.61 -7.92
C VAL A 354 -7.56 0.96 -8.81
N LEU A 355 -7.11 2.20 -8.73
CA LEU A 355 -5.89 2.64 -9.40
C LEU A 355 -4.68 2.18 -8.59
N ILE A 356 -3.78 1.41 -9.18
CA ILE A 356 -2.51 0.99 -8.58
C ILE A 356 -1.34 1.67 -9.28
N VAL A 357 -0.36 2.12 -8.50
CA VAL A 357 0.73 2.98 -8.97
C VAL A 357 2.07 2.43 -8.50
N GLY A 358 2.95 2.18 -9.47
CA GLY A 358 4.30 1.68 -9.25
C GLY A 358 4.35 0.31 -8.58
N GLY A 359 5.41 0.09 -7.80
CA GLY A 359 5.68 -1.11 -7.03
C GLY A 359 7.08 -1.68 -7.31
N GLU A 360 7.45 -2.68 -6.54
CA GLU A 360 8.63 -3.51 -6.72
C GLU A 360 8.24 -4.84 -7.35
N LYS A 361 9.05 -5.25 -8.33
CA LYS A 361 8.97 -6.54 -9.01
C LYS A 361 10.11 -7.44 -8.54
N SER A 362 10.08 -8.70 -8.98
CA SER A 362 11.21 -9.61 -8.85
C SER A 362 12.50 -9.00 -9.41
N GLY A 363 13.65 -9.30 -8.79
CA GLY A 363 14.95 -8.76 -9.22
C GLY A 363 15.25 -7.32 -8.75
N LYS A 364 14.43 -6.76 -7.86
CA LYS A 364 14.53 -5.37 -7.35
C LYS A 364 14.28 -4.28 -8.41
N GLU A 365 13.62 -4.64 -9.50
CA GLU A 365 13.15 -3.67 -10.49
C GLU A 365 11.96 -2.89 -9.91
N MET A 366 11.93 -1.58 -10.18
CA MET A 366 10.86 -0.69 -9.75
C MET A 366 9.95 -0.39 -10.93
N SER A 367 8.67 -0.69 -10.78
CA SER A 367 7.66 -0.31 -11.76
C SER A 367 7.39 1.20 -11.67
N HIS A 368 7.28 1.82 -12.85
CA HIS A 368 6.73 3.17 -13.02
C HIS A 368 5.29 3.11 -13.59
N LYS A 369 4.77 1.90 -13.81
CA LYS A 369 3.47 1.67 -14.43
C LYS A 369 2.31 2.04 -13.52
N VAL A 370 1.22 2.47 -14.14
CA VAL A 370 -0.06 2.71 -13.49
C VAL A 370 -1.10 1.78 -14.10
N TYR A 371 -1.88 1.10 -13.27
CA TYR A 371 -2.97 0.24 -13.75
C TYR A 371 -4.29 0.59 -13.05
N MET A 372 -5.40 0.50 -13.78
CA MET A 372 -6.74 0.45 -13.19
C MET A 372 -7.19 -1.00 -13.06
N LEU A 373 -7.60 -1.37 -11.85
CA LEU A 373 -8.23 -2.65 -11.54
C LEU A 373 -9.75 -2.48 -11.48
N ALA A 374 -10.47 -3.06 -12.43
CA ALA A 374 -11.92 -2.93 -12.54
C ALA A 374 -12.61 -4.30 -12.45
N TRP A 375 -13.53 -4.46 -11.51
CA TRP A 375 -14.29 -5.70 -11.37
C TRP A 375 -15.47 -5.76 -12.35
N ASN A 376 -15.50 -6.76 -13.24
CA ASN A 376 -16.56 -6.91 -14.23
C ASN A 376 -17.68 -7.90 -13.83
N GLY A 377 -17.66 -8.40 -12.59
CA GLY A 377 -18.60 -9.42 -12.09
C GLY A 377 -18.07 -10.85 -12.10
N SER A 378 -16.94 -11.10 -12.78
CA SER A 378 -16.29 -12.43 -12.81
C SER A 378 -14.77 -12.38 -12.65
N THR A 379 -14.11 -11.39 -13.25
CA THR A 379 -12.67 -11.16 -13.18
C THR A 379 -12.38 -9.70 -12.87
N VAL A 380 -11.16 -9.42 -12.43
CA VAL A 380 -10.62 -8.06 -12.33
C VAL A 380 -9.86 -7.75 -13.61
N GLU A 381 -10.41 -6.86 -14.43
CA GLU A 381 -9.71 -6.32 -15.59
C GLU A 381 -8.54 -5.45 -15.12
N VAL A 382 -7.36 -5.67 -15.73
CA VAL A 382 -6.15 -4.89 -15.46
C VAL A 382 -5.90 -4.02 -16.69
N ILE A 383 -6.14 -2.72 -16.56
CA ILE A 383 -6.06 -1.74 -17.64
C ILE A 383 -4.79 -0.92 -17.41
N ASP A 384 -3.81 -1.03 -18.31
CA ASP A 384 -2.59 -0.19 -18.35
C ASP A 384 -2.94 1.25 -18.73
#